data_AF-A0A3B4BQT8-F1
#
_entry.id   AF-A0A3B4BQT8-F1
#
_cell.length_a   1.000
_cell.length_b   1.000
_cell.length_c   1.000
_cell.angle_alpha   90.00
_cell.angle_beta   90.00
_cell.angle_gamma   90.00
#
_symmetry.space_group_name_H-M   'P 1'
#
loop_
_entity.id
_entity.type
_entity.pdbx_description
1 polymer ?
#
loop_
_entity_poly.entity_id
_entity_poly.type
_entity_poly.pdbx_seq_one_letter_code
_entity_poly.pdbx_strand_id
1 'polypeptide(L)'
;MSCCLRLCPQCICIPLLMSKTLSLSTFQDSQHVPTRCECQKSMRAVRGPFSDIKVSLKGHGCDKDEIIVTLKSNNKQMCLSPKERQGKRLLKCWLKMQKKGEDVKKCIQRLRPQKRRRQKKRT
;
A
#
# COMPACT_ATOMS: atom_id res chain seq x y z
N MET A 1 20.80 -24.13 -0.64
CA MET A 1 20.44 -25.55 -0.87
C MET A 1 20.37 -25.74 -2.37
N SER A 2 21.23 -26.64 -2.85
CA SER A 2 21.60 -26.88 -4.23
C SER A 2 20.47 -27.49 -5.05
N CYS A 3 20.35 -27.11 -6.33
CA CYS A 3 19.76 -27.94 -7.37
C CYS A 3 20.39 -27.66 -8.75
N CYS A 4 21.33 -28.54 -9.12
CA CYS A 4 21.57 -29.13 -10.43
C CYS A 4 21.69 -28.23 -11.68
N LEU A 5 22.92 -27.81 -12.00
CA LEU A 5 23.36 -27.72 -13.40
C LEU A 5 23.52 -29.16 -13.94
N ARG A 6 22.59 -29.62 -14.77
CA ARG A 6 22.84 -30.73 -15.70
C ARG A 6 23.16 -30.16 -17.07
N LEU A 7 24.44 -30.28 -17.44
CA LEU A 7 24.91 -30.41 -18.82
C LEU A 7 23.96 -31.34 -19.60
N CYS A 8 23.34 -30.83 -20.66
CA CYS A 8 22.74 -31.67 -21.70
C CYS A 8 23.53 -31.40 -22.99
N PRO A 9 24.31 -32.37 -23.49
CA PRO A 9 25.23 -32.21 -24.62
C PRO A 9 24.51 -32.53 -25.92
N GLN A 10 23.80 -31.56 -26.48
CA GLN A 10 23.42 -31.60 -27.90
C GLN A 10 23.46 -30.16 -28.41
N CYS A 11 24.64 -29.79 -28.91
CA CYS A 11 24.75 -28.80 -29.98
C CYS A 11 23.96 -29.30 -31.20
N ILE A 12 23.78 -28.40 -32.17
CA ILE A 12 23.16 -28.59 -33.49
C ILE A 12 21.62 -28.72 -33.40
N CYS A 13 20.77 -27.94 -34.06
CA CYS A 13 20.90 -27.09 -35.24
C CYS A 13 20.01 -25.87 -35.04
N ILE A 14 20.45 -24.69 -35.48
CA ILE A 14 19.58 -23.53 -35.69
C ILE A 14 18.79 -23.77 -36.98
N PRO A 15 17.44 -23.83 -36.94
CA PRO A 15 16.65 -23.33 -38.06
C PRO A 15 15.96 -22.02 -37.67
N LEU A 16 16.24 -21.00 -38.47
CA LEU A 16 15.53 -19.73 -38.51
C LEU A 16 14.02 -19.96 -38.63
N LEU A 17 13.31 -19.79 -37.52
CA LEU A 17 11.86 -19.57 -37.51
C LEU A 17 11.61 -18.44 -36.52
N MET A 18 11.15 -17.29 -37.05
CA MET A 18 10.70 -16.11 -36.32
C MET A 18 9.58 -16.49 -35.34
N SER A 19 9.95 -17.04 -34.20
CA SER A 19 9.04 -17.54 -33.17
C SER A 19 8.78 -16.40 -32.20
N LYS A 20 7.69 -15.68 -32.47
CA LYS A 20 6.98 -14.70 -31.63
C LYS A 20 7.46 -14.72 -30.17
N THR A 21 8.31 -13.76 -29.80
CA THR A 21 8.81 -13.61 -28.43
C THR A 21 7.64 -13.35 -27.50
N LEU A 22 7.21 -14.36 -26.76
CA LEU A 22 6.38 -14.18 -25.58
C LEU A 22 7.28 -13.53 -24.53
N SER A 23 7.33 -12.20 -24.54
CA SER A 23 8.00 -11.44 -23.50
C SER A 23 7.19 -11.62 -22.21
N LEU A 24 7.53 -12.64 -21.42
CA LEU A 24 7.07 -12.75 -20.05
C LEU A 24 7.76 -11.63 -19.27
N SER A 25 7.16 -10.45 -19.30
CA SER A 25 7.57 -9.32 -18.46
C SER A 25 7.33 -9.73 -17.02
N THR A 26 8.34 -10.28 -16.36
CA THR A 26 8.32 -10.42 -14.91
C THR A 26 8.30 -9.02 -14.34
N PHE A 27 7.13 -8.55 -13.90
CA PHE A 27 7.01 -7.35 -13.07
C PHE A 27 7.72 -7.66 -11.75
N GLN A 28 9.00 -7.31 -11.65
CA GLN A 28 9.69 -7.30 -10.37
C GLN A 28 9.16 -6.11 -9.58
N ASP A 29 8.29 -6.39 -8.61
CA ASP A 29 7.87 -5.43 -7.59
C ASP A 29 9.09 -5.18 -6.68
N SER A 30 10.03 -4.38 -7.17
CA SER A 30 11.16 -3.92 -6.39
C SER A 30 10.61 -3.07 -5.25
N GLN A 31 10.54 -3.63 -4.04
CA GLN A 31 10.17 -2.91 -2.83
C GLN A 31 11.17 -1.77 -2.62
N HIS A 32 10.85 -0.59 -3.15
CA HIS A 32 11.65 0.61 -2.98
C HIS A 32 11.60 0.99 -1.51
N VAL A 33 12.69 0.73 -0.78
CA VAL A 33 12.86 1.20 0.60
C VAL A 33 13.40 2.63 0.52
N PRO A 34 12.59 3.64 0.84
CA PRO A 34 13.03 5.01 0.71
C PRO A 34 14.13 5.29 1.75
N THR A 35 15.23 5.89 1.31
CA THR A 35 16.38 6.25 2.14
C THR A 35 16.08 7.41 3.10
N ARG A 36 14.97 8.12 2.86
CA ARG A 36 14.46 9.25 3.66
C ARG A 36 12.95 9.11 3.84
N CYS A 37 12.41 9.76 4.86
CA CYS A 37 10.97 9.94 5.03
C CYS A 37 10.31 10.58 3.79
N GLU A 38 9.19 10.02 3.32
CA GLU A 38 8.40 10.52 2.19
C GLU A 38 7.66 11.81 2.58
N CYS A 39 7.25 11.95 3.85
CA CYS A 39 6.54 13.11 4.36
C CYS A 39 7.48 14.13 5.04
N GLN A 40 7.68 15.27 4.38
CA GLN A 40 8.34 16.43 4.98
C GLN A 40 7.49 17.05 6.10
N LYS A 41 6.18 17.23 5.88
CA LYS A 41 5.24 17.81 6.85
C LYS A 41 4.05 16.88 7.05
N SER A 42 3.61 16.72 8.29
CA SER A 42 2.44 15.91 8.65
C SER A 42 1.31 16.77 9.21
N MET A 43 0.10 16.56 8.73
CA MET A 43 -1.10 17.24 9.24
C MET A 43 -1.66 16.48 10.45
N ARG A 44 -2.28 17.21 11.39
CA ARG A 44 -2.92 16.58 12.56
C ARG A 44 -4.20 15.83 12.19
N ALA A 45 -4.97 16.41 11.28
CA ALA A 45 -6.19 15.83 10.76
C ALA A 45 -6.46 16.33 9.34
N VAL A 46 -7.07 15.48 8.52
CA VAL A 46 -7.52 15.80 7.16
C VAL A 46 -9.00 15.46 7.06
N ARG A 47 -9.78 16.43 6.60
CA ARG A 47 -11.24 16.28 6.40
C ARG A 47 -11.52 15.64 5.05
N GLY A 48 -12.60 14.85 5.01
CA GLY A 48 -13.12 14.27 3.77
C GLY A 48 -12.91 12.75 3.66
N PRO A 49 -13.51 12.12 2.64
CA PRO A 49 -13.33 10.70 2.37
C PRO A 49 -11.97 10.43 1.72
N PHE A 50 -11.31 9.38 2.19
CA PHE A 50 -10.10 8.85 1.57
C PHE A 50 -10.47 7.77 0.53
N SER A 51 -9.69 7.67 -0.53
CA SER A 51 -9.72 6.55 -1.50
C SER A 51 -8.76 5.45 -1.08
N ASP A 52 -7.56 5.82 -0.61
CA ASP A 52 -6.50 4.88 -0.26
C ASP A 52 -5.71 5.32 0.97
N ILE A 53 -5.00 4.36 1.56
CA ILE A 53 -4.06 4.56 2.67
C ILE A 53 -2.78 3.75 2.42
N LYS A 54 -1.63 4.41 2.56
CA LYS A 54 -0.30 3.82 2.57
C LYS A 54 0.34 4.12 3.93
N VAL A 55 0.93 3.11 4.56
CA VAL A 55 1.67 3.28 5.82
C VAL A 55 3.09 2.79 5.59
N SER A 56 4.05 3.64 5.92
CA SER A 56 5.48 3.28 5.98
C SER A 56 5.88 3.26 7.44
N LEU A 57 6.36 2.11 7.93
CA LEU A 57 6.84 2.02 9.31
C LEU A 57 8.24 2.61 9.42
N LYS A 58 8.60 3.05 10.62
CA LYS A 58 9.97 3.48 10.91
C LYS A 58 10.98 2.38 10.53
N GLY A 59 12.10 2.79 9.97
CA GLY A 59 13.18 1.93 9.49
C GLY A 59 14.49 2.72 9.33
N HIS A 60 15.47 2.14 8.66
CA HIS A 60 16.80 2.75 8.53
C HIS A 60 16.79 4.10 7.79
N GLY A 61 15.85 4.30 6.86
CA GLY A 61 15.70 5.56 6.11
C GLY A 61 14.76 6.58 6.75
N CYS A 62 13.95 6.19 7.72
CA CYS A 62 12.99 7.10 8.35
C CYS A 62 12.75 6.70 9.80
N ASP A 63 13.02 7.59 10.73
CA ASP A 63 12.94 7.36 12.17
C ASP A 63 11.50 7.39 12.72
N LYS A 64 10.53 7.75 11.89
CA LYS A 64 9.12 7.92 12.23
C LYS A 64 8.21 7.08 11.33
N ASP A 65 7.07 6.66 11.87
CA ASP A 65 6.00 6.06 11.08
C ASP A 65 5.32 7.14 10.23
N GLU A 66 5.04 6.83 8.97
CA GLU A 66 4.40 7.73 8.02
C GLU A 66 3.06 7.16 7.57
N ILE A 67 2.04 8.01 7.60
CA ILE A 67 0.70 7.66 7.16
C ILE A 67 0.34 8.60 6.02
N ILE A 68 0.22 8.05 4.82
CA ILE A 68 -0.14 8.79 3.62
C ILE A 68 -1.55 8.37 3.21
N VAL A 69 -2.43 9.33 3.07
CA VAL A 69 -3.81 9.11 2.62
C VAL A 69 -4.04 9.79 1.29
N THR A 70 -4.77 9.12 0.40
CA THR A 70 -5.20 9.70 -0.86
C THR A 70 -6.63 10.22 -0.70
N LEU A 71 -6.86 11.49 -0.98
CA LEU A 71 -8.19 12.09 -0.94
C LEU A 71 -9.02 11.66 -2.15
N LYS A 72 -10.26 11.23 -1.92
CA LYS A 72 -11.14 10.81 -3.02
C LYS A 72 -11.58 11.98 -3.92
N SER A 73 -11.59 13.21 -3.41
CA SER A 73 -12.09 14.38 -4.15
C SER A 73 -11.16 14.81 -5.29
N ASN A 74 -9.84 14.73 -5.08
CA ASN A 74 -8.85 15.29 -5.98
C ASN A 74 -7.62 14.39 -6.16
N ASN A 75 -7.67 13.16 -5.65
CA ASN A 75 -6.55 12.20 -5.65
C ASN A 75 -5.24 12.75 -5.06
N LYS A 76 -5.31 13.84 -4.26
CA LYS A 76 -4.11 14.38 -3.61
C LYS A 76 -3.70 13.49 -2.45
N GLN A 77 -2.41 13.20 -2.40
CA GLN A 77 -1.79 12.53 -1.26
C GLN A 77 -1.52 13.54 -0.15
N MET A 78 -1.85 13.15 1.08
CA MET A 78 -1.67 13.95 2.27
C MET A 78 -1.06 13.11 3.37
N CYS A 79 -0.11 13.69 4.09
CA CYS A 79 0.55 13.04 5.21
C CYS A 79 -0.18 13.34 6.53
N LEU A 80 -0.47 12.30 7.29
CA LEU A 80 -1.07 12.37 8.62
C LEU A 80 -0.05 12.02 9.70
N SER A 81 -0.09 12.75 10.81
CA SER A 81 0.77 12.46 11.96
C SER A 81 0.33 11.16 12.66
N PRO A 82 1.23 10.20 12.90
CA PRO A 82 0.93 8.97 13.65
C PRO A 82 0.66 9.23 15.13
N LYS A 83 0.98 10.43 15.65
CA LYS A 83 0.79 10.81 17.06
C LYS A 83 -0.62 11.35 17.34
N GLU A 84 -1.32 11.80 16.32
CA GLU A 84 -2.61 12.49 16.44
C GLU A 84 -3.78 11.51 16.39
N ARG A 85 -4.95 11.90 16.90
CA ARG A 85 -6.12 10.99 17.06
C ARG A 85 -6.50 10.28 15.75
N GLN A 86 -6.51 11.01 14.63
CA GLN A 86 -6.87 10.45 13.33
C GLN A 86 -5.81 9.46 12.83
N GLY A 87 -4.53 9.85 12.84
CA GLY A 87 -3.43 8.98 12.44
C GLY A 87 -3.29 7.74 13.32
N LYS A 88 -3.35 7.88 14.65
CA LYS A 88 -3.34 6.76 15.61
C LYS A 88 -4.42 5.71 15.29
N ARG A 89 -5.63 6.15 14.96
CA ARG A 89 -6.74 5.24 14.60
C ARG A 89 -6.46 4.50 13.30
N LEU A 90 -5.96 5.20 12.29
CA LEU A 90 -5.59 4.60 11.00
C LEU A 90 -4.47 3.59 11.17
N LEU A 91 -3.39 3.97 11.85
CA LEU A 91 -2.23 3.10 12.09
C LEU A 91 -2.62 1.82 12.83
N LYS A 92 -3.42 1.93 13.91
CA LYS A 92 -3.91 0.76 14.66
C LYS A 92 -4.77 -0.16 13.80
N CYS A 93 -5.63 0.40 12.95
CA CYS A 93 -6.46 -0.40 12.06
C CYS A 93 -5.60 -1.08 10.99
N TRP A 94 -4.69 -0.33 10.37
CA TRP A 94 -3.78 -0.83 9.35
C TRP A 94 -2.93 -2.00 9.89
N LEU A 95 -2.32 -1.87 11.07
CA LEU A 95 -1.57 -2.95 11.71
C LEU A 95 -2.43 -4.21 11.96
N LYS A 96 -3.70 -4.04 12.32
CA LYS A 96 -4.63 -5.16 12.49
C LYS A 96 -4.97 -5.85 11.16
N MET A 97 -5.21 -5.08 10.10
CA MET A 97 -5.51 -5.63 8.78
C MET A 97 -4.28 -6.33 8.18
N GLN A 98 -3.11 -5.72 8.31
CA GLN A 98 -1.85 -6.28 7.84
C GLN A 98 -1.55 -7.63 8.52
N LYS A 99 -1.73 -7.73 9.84
CA LYS A 99 -1.57 -9.00 10.58
C LYS A 99 -2.54 -10.10 10.13
N LYS A 100 -3.71 -9.71 9.63
CA LYS A 100 -4.75 -10.64 9.15
C LYS A 100 -4.65 -10.93 7.65
N GLY A 101 -3.78 -10.23 6.91
CA GLY A 101 -3.78 -10.27 5.44
C GLY A 101 -5.07 -9.73 4.82
N GLU A 102 -5.80 -8.86 5.52
CA GLU A 102 -7.06 -8.28 5.04
C GLU A 102 -6.83 -6.94 4.32
N ASP A 103 -7.81 -6.55 3.49
CA ASP A 103 -7.80 -5.26 2.80
C ASP A 103 -7.79 -4.06 3.78
N VAL A 104 -6.70 -3.30 3.74
CA VAL A 104 -6.47 -2.10 4.54
C VAL A 104 -7.45 -0.97 4.22
N LYS A 105 -8.09 -0.96 3.04
CA LYS A 105 -9.11 0.04 2.68
C LYS A 105 -10.35 -0.03 3.58
N LYS A 106 -10.56 -1.13 4.32
CA LYS A 106 -11.61 -1.19 5.36
C LYS A 106 -11.39 -0.16 6.48
N CYS A 107 -10.14 0.27 6.72
CA CYS A 107 -9.80 1.22 7.77
C CYS A 107 -10.30 2.65 7.52
N ILE A 108 -10.29 3.07 6.25
CA ILE A 108 -10.76 4.41 5.86
C ILE A 108 -12.30 4.49 5.83
N GLN A 109 -13.00 3.39 5.58
CA GLN A 109 -14.47 3.36 5.57
C GLN A 109 -15.07 3.59 6.97
N ARG A 110 -14.41 3.10 8.03
CA ARG A 110 -14.84 3.25 9.43
C ARG A 110 -14.66 4.66 10.01
N LEU A 111 -13.91 5.54 9.32
CA LEU A 111 -13.77 6.93 9.71
C LEU A 111 -14.89 7.83 9.19
N ARG A 112 -15.74 7.34 8.28
CA ARG A 112 -16.92 8.09 7.85
C ARG A 112 -17.77 8.39 9.08
N PRO A 113 -18.16 9.65 9.32
CA PRO A 113 -19.15 9.93 10.34
C PRO A 113 -20.38 9.12 10.00
N GLN A 114 -20.72 8.16 10.87
CA GLN A 114 -21.95 7.40 10.78
C GLN A 114 -23.05 8.43 10.71
N LYS A 115 -23.71 8.59 9.54
CA LYS A 115 -24.96 9.34 9.45
C LYS A 115 -25.80 8.79 10.58
N ARG A 116 -26.02 9.57 11.65
CA ARG A 116 -26.99 9.22 12.67
C ARG A 116 -28.25 8.95 11.87
N ARG A 117 -28.65 7.68 11.75
CA ARG A 117 -29.97 7.34 11.24
C ARG A 117 -30.89 8.08 12.20
N ARG A 118 -31.40 9.24 11.78
CA ARG A 118 -32.55 9.88 12.43
C ARG A 118 -33.56 8.76 12.50
N GLN A 119 -33.79 8.22 13.69
CA GLN A 119 -34.88 7.32 13.94
C GLN A 119 -36.12 8.11 13.54
N LYS A 120 -36.64 7.84 12.33
CA LYS A 120 -38.00 8.16 11.95
C LYS A 120 -38.86 7.27 12.85
N LYS A 121 -39.07 7.70 14.09
CA LYS A 121 -40.17 7.20 14.92
C LYS A 121 -41.42 7.56 14.14
N ARG A 122 -42.04 6.56 13.53
CA ARG A 122 -43.46 6.60 13.19
C ARG A 122 -44.21 6.81 14.50
N THR A 123 -44.91 7.92 14.63
CA THR A 123 -46.09 8.06 15.47
C THR A 123 -47.02 8.97 14.70
#